data_AF-A0A285VFL8-F1
#
_entry.id   AF-A0A285VFL8-F1
#
_cell.length_a   1.000
_cell.length_b   1.000
_cell.length_c   1.000
_cell.angle_alpha   90.00
_cell.angle_beta   90.00
_cell.angle_gamma   90.00
#
_symmetry.space_group_name_H-M   'P 1'
#
loop_
_entity.id
_entity.type
_entity.pdbx_description
1 polymer ?
#
loop_
_entity_poly.entity_id
_entity_poly.type
_entity_poly.pdbx_seq_one_letter_code
_entity_poly.pdbx_strand_id
1 'polypeptide(L)' 'MPTGPRHYRAVERPEGAPPGDYAVECRCMIGEDHADGEIEESLSVYDAADIWLSNGMDEDYTFGYGEDELRNAAGLD' A
#
# COMPACT_ATOMS: atom_id res chain seq x y z
N MET A 1 -10.68 -12.47 4.41
CA MET A 1 -10.90 -13.29 3.20
C MET A 1 -9.88 -12.79 2.18
N PRO A 2 -9.07 -13.64 1.53
CA PRO A 2 -8.15 -13.14 0.49
C PRO A 2 -8.98 -12.58 -0.66
N THR A 3 -8.84 -11.28 -0.94
CA THR A 3 -9.72 -10.52 -1.86
C THR A 3 -9.19 -10.42 -3.28
N GLY A 4 -8.00 -10.96 -3.59
CA GLY A 4 -7.45 -10.89 -4.93
C GLY A 4 -6.92 -12.22 -5.49
N PRO A 5 -6.52 -12.23 -6.78
CA PRO A 5 -6.02 -13.41 -7.48
C PRO A 5 -4.72 -13.97 -6.89
N ARG A 6 -4.54 -15.28 -7.03
CA ARG A 6 -3.30 -15.97 -6.62
C ARG A 6 -2.16 -15.51 -7.52
N HIS A 7 -1.05 -15.08 -6.92
CA HIS A 7 0.17 -14.72 -7.62
C HIS A 7 1.39 -15.42 -7.02
N TYR A 8 2.49 -15.43 -7.77
CA TYR A 8 3.77 -16.03 -7.36
C TYR A 8 4.81 -14.91 -7.23
N ARG A 9 5.51 -14.84 -6.10
CA ARG A 9 6.62 -13.90 -5.94
C ARG A 9 7.93 -14.54 -6.35
N ALA A 10 8.78 -13.80 -7.06
CA ALA A 10 10.15 -14.21 -7.31
C ALA A 10 10.92 -14.29 -5.99
N VAL A 11 11.78 -15.29 -5.85
CA VAL A 11 12.64 -15.45 -4.68
C VAL A 11 14.06 -15.73 -5.10
N GLU A 12 14.98 -15.47 -4.17
CA GLU A 12 16.36 -15.88 -4.34
C GLU A 12 16.46 -17.40 -4.50
N ARG A 13 17.45 -17.82 -5.30
CA ARG A 13 17.74 -19.23 -5.50
C ARG A 13 18.08 -19.89 -4.16
N PRO A 14 17.35 -20.93 -3.75
CA PRO A 14 17.66 -21.64 -2.52
C PRO A 14 19.02 -22.36 -2.61
N GLU A 15 19.71 -22.44 -1.46
CA GLU A 15 21.02 -23.07 -1.38
C GLU A 15 20.93 -24.55 -1.78
N GLY A 16 21.80 -24.97 -2.71
CA GLY A 16 21.81 -26.33 -3.25
C GLY A 16 20.79 -26.62 -4.36
N ALA A 17 19.94 -25.66 -4.73
CA ALA A 17 19.00 -25.83 -5.83
C ALA A 17 19.69 -25.62 -7.20
N PRO A 18 19.21 -26.27 -8.29
CA PRO A 18 19.76 -26.09 -9.64
C PRO A 18 19.69 -24.61 -10.10
N PRO A 19 20.43 -24.19 -11.14
CA PRO A 19 20.20 -22.87 -11.73
C PRO A 19 18.79 -22.80 -12.35
N GLY A 20 18.09 -21.67 -12.14
CA GLY A 20 16.74 -21.42 -12.68
C GLY A 20 16.04 -20.25 -11.99
N ASP A 21 14.90 -19.86 -12.53
CA ASP A 21 14.00 -18.87 -11.93
C ASP A 21 13.16 -19.53 -10.83
N TYR A 22 13.23 -18.99 -9.62
CA TYR A 22 12.49 -19.49 -8.47
C TYR A 22 11.37 -18.52 -8.12
N ALA A 23 10.15 -19.04 -8.04
CA ALA A 23 9.00 -18.29 -7.57
C ALA A 23 8.19 -19.14 -6.59
N VAL A 24 7.69 -18.52 -5.52
CA VAL A 24 6.83 -19.17 -4.53
C VAL A 24 5.45 -18.54 -4.55
N GLU A 25 4.43 -19.34 -4.26
CA GLU A 25 3.07 -18.81 -4.13
C GLU A 25 3.04 -17.76 -3.02
N CYS A 26 2.61 -16.55 -3.36
CA CYS A 26 2.50 -15.46 -2.41
C CYS A 26 1.29 -15.70 -1.49
N ARG A 27 1.49 -15.50 -0.19
CA ARG A 27 0.44 -15.64 0.83
C ARG A 27 -0.24 -14.30 1.20
N CYS A 28 0.00 -13.24 0.44
CA CYS A 28 -0.67 -11.96 0.67
C CYS A 28 -2.18 -12.12 0.47
N MET A 29 -2.96 -11.52 1.38
CA MET A 29 -4.43 -11.52 1.29
C MET A 29 -4.96 -10.46 0.31
N ILE A 30 -4.09 -9.56 -0.16
CA ILE A 30 -4.33 -8.56 -1.18
C ILE A 30 -3.72 -9.16 -2.46
N GLY A 31 -4.55 -9.61 -3.39
CA GLY A 31 -4.06 -10.38 -4.55
C GLY A 31 -3.52 -9.51 -5.68
N GLU A 32 -2.71 -8.52 -5.35
CA GLU A 32 -1.92 -7.76 -6.31
C GLU A 32 -0.47 -8.23 -6.20
N ASP A 33 0.23 -8.33 -7.33
CA ASP A 33 1.64 -8.72 -7.39
C ASP A 33 2.46 -7.66 -6.64
N HIS A 34 2.75 -7.90 -5.36
CA HIS A 34 3.64 -7.03 -4.59
C HIS A 34 5.06 -7.28 -5.09
N ALA A 35 5.44 -6.57 -6.15
CA ALA A 35 6.85 -6.35 -6.44
C ALA A 35 7.51 -5.78 -5.16
N ASP A 36 8.73 -6.23 -4.87
CA ASP A 36 9.53 -5.80 -3.70
C ASP A 36 9.84 -4.28 -3.69
N GLY A 37 9.34 -3.53 -4.67
CA GLY A 37 9.24 -2.08 -4.62
C GLY A 37 7.94 -1.70 -3.96
N GLU A 38 8.03 -1.51 -2.64
CA GLU A 38 7.18 -0.63 -1.82
C GLU A 38 5.77 -0.50 -2.39
N ILE A 39 4.87 -1.39 -1.98
CA ILE A 39 3.46 -1.03 -1.97
C ILE A 39 3.30 0.13 -1.01
N GLU A 40 3.56 1.31 -1.54
CA GLU A 40 3.16 2.57 -0.96
C GLU A 40 1.65 2.43 -0.84
N GLU A 41 1.14 2.13 0.35
CA GLU A 41 -0.26 2.36 0.71
C GLU A 41 -0.47 3.90 0.73
N SER A 42 -0.11 4.57 -0.36
CA SER A 42 -0.15 6.01 -0.55
C SER A 42 -1.58 6.36 -0.89
N LEU A 43 -2.30 6.82 0.12
CA LEU A 43 -3.61 7.46 -0.05
C LEU A 43 -3.42 8.75 -0.85
N SER A 44 -4.35 9.05 -1.75
CA SER A 44 -4.35 10.36 -2.41
C SER A 44 -4.62 11.46 -1.37
N VAL A 45 -4.17 12.70 -1.61
CA VAL A 45 -4.45 13.83 -0.70
C VAL A 45 -5.96 14.04 -0.48
N TYR A 46 -6.80 13.72 -1.47
CA TYR A 46 -8.24 13.83 -1.37
C TYR A 46 -8.85 12.73 -0.47
N ASP A 47 -8.40 11.48 -0.63
CA ASP A 47 -8.82 10.38 0.24
C ASP A 47 -8.31 10.58 1.68
N ALA A 48 -7.06 11.03 1.82
CA ALA A 48 -6.48 11.38 3.10
C ALA A 48 -7.27 12.52 3.77
N ALA A 49 -7.66 13.56 3.02
CA ALA A 49 -8.46 14.68 3.53
C ALA A 49 -9.86 14.26 3.99
N ASP A 50 -10.54 13.36 3.26
CA ASP A 50 -11.86 12.83 3.65
C ASP A 50 -11.81 12.02 4.95
N ILE A 51 -10.78 11.18 5.08
CA ILE A 51 -10.54 10.40 6.31
C ILE A 51 -10.17 11.34 7.46
N TRP A 52 -9.28 12.29 7.23
CA TRP A 52 -8.84 13.29 8.20
C TRP A 52 -10.01 14.13 8.74
N LEU A 53 -10.84 14.66 7.84
CA LEU A 53 -12.09 15.36 8.17
C LEU A 53 -13.03 14.50 9.02
N SER A 54 -13.21 13.25 8.62
CA SER A 54 -14.10 12.30 9.31
C SER A 54 -13.60 11.92 10.71
N ASN A 55 -12.30 12.03 10.96
CA ASN A 55 -11.67 11.80 12.27
C ASN A 55 -11.53 13.09 13.10
N GLY A 56 -12.10 14.21 12.65
CA GLY A 56 -12.09 15.46 13.40
C GLY A 56 -10.83 16.29 13.22
N MET A 57 -10.15 16.17 12.08
CA MET A 57 -8.92 16.90 11.73
C MET A 57 -7.74 16.55 12.64
N ASP A 58 -7.64 15.27 13.01
CA ASP A 58 -6.62 14.79 13.95
C ASP A 58 -5.25 14.60 13.26
N GLU A 59 -4.17 14.99 13.95
CA GLU A 59 -2.81 15.02 13.42
C GLU A 59 -2.25 13.63 13.07
N ASP A 60 -2.72 12.59 13.76
CA ASP A 60 -2.34 11.20 13.49
C ASP A 60 -2.97 10.66 12.18
N TYR A 61 -3.98 11.34 11.64
CA TYR A 61 -4.68 10.97 10.41
C TYR A 61 -4.27 11.81 9.20
N THR A 62 -3.08 12.40 9.23
CA THR A 62 -2.56 13.22 8.13
C THR A 62 -1.93 12.41 7.00
N PHE A 63 -1.67 11.11 7.22
CA PHE A 63 -1.09 10.19 6.22
C PHE A 63 0.17 10.73 5.52
N GLY A 64 0.94 11.58 6.22
CA GLY A 64 2.16 12.21 5.69
C GLY A 64 1.96 13.51 4.92
N TYR A 65 0.73 14.00 4.79
CA TYR A 65 0.40 15.30 4.19
C TYR A 65 0.39 16.43 5.22
N GLY A 66 0.63 17.66 4.77
CA GLY A 66 0.46 18.84 5.62
C GLY A 66 -1.03 19.13 5.91
N GLU A 67 -1.30 19.71 7.09
CA GLU A 67 -2.66 20.11 7.49
C GLU A 67 -3.28 21.10 6.49
N ASP A 68 -2.48 22.02 5.94
CA ASP A 68 -2.89 22.97 4.90
C ASP A 68 -3.27 22.27 3.59
N GLU A 69 -2.52 21.24 3.19
CA GLU A 69 -2.81 20.44 1.99
C GLU A 69 -4.13 19.69 2.13
N LEU A 70 -4.37 19.11 3.31
CA LEU A 70 -5.60 18.40 3.63
C LEU A 70 -6.80 19.37 3.69
N ARG A 71 -6.65 20.57 4.26
CA ARG A 71 -7.71 21.60 4.27
C ARG A 71 -8.09 22.08 2.87
N ASN A 72 -7.09 22.33 2.03
CA ASN A 72 -7.32 22.71 0.64
C ASN A 72 -8.01 21.59 -0.14
N ALA A 73 -7.58 20.33 0.03
CA ALA A 73 -8.20 19.17 -0.61
C ALA A 73 -9.64 18.91 -0.09
N ALA A 74 -9.89 19.17 1.19
CA ALA A 74 -11.18 19.11 1.85
C ALA A 74 -12.17 20.22 1.42
N GLY A 75 -11.70 21.25 0.71
CA GLY A 75 -12.53 22.41 0.34
C GLY A 75 -12.89 23.30 1.53
N LEU A 76 -12.01 23.38 2.54
CA LEU A 76 -12.14 24.25 3.71
C LEU A 76 -11.50 25.64 3.51
N ASP A 77 -11.20 26.03 2.27
CA ASP A 77 -10.63 27.35 1.89
C ASP A 77 -11.64 28.50 2.06
#